data_AF-A0A1V5QT43-F1
#
_entry.id   AF-A0A1V5QT43-F1
#
_cell.length_a   1.000
_cell.length_b   1.000
_cell.length_c   1.000
_cell.angle_alpha   90.00
_cell.angle_beta   90.00
_cell.angle_gamma   90.00
#
_symmetry.space_group_name_H-M   'P 1'
#
loop_
_entity.id
_entity.type
_entity.pdbx_description
1 polymer ?
#
loop_
_entity_poly.entity_id
_entity_poly.type
_entity_poly.pdbx_seq_one_letter_code
_entity_poly.pdbx_strand_id
1 'polypeptide(L)'
;MKGAVQEGPRAVKMGTAVVKRNLCLTWKAEAREAIPCRTCWARCPFPDEAIRMVEDPEGGPAHPEVEAEVCTGCGLCTFGCPTPDPAIVIEPERQEDPRSA
;
A
#
# COMPACT_ATOMS: atom_id res chain seq x y z
N MET A 1 -10.77 23.39 -15.44
CA MET A 1 -10.46 21.95 -15.55
C MET A 1 -11.62 21.19 -14.91
N LYS A 2 -12.43 20.47 -15.68
CA LYS A 2 -13.54 19.69 -15.12
C LYS A 2 -12.97 18.36 -14.63
N GLY A 3 -12.77 18.23 -13.32
CA GLY A 3 -12.38 16.96 -12.70
C GLY A 3 -13.47 15.92 -12.96
N ALA A 4 -13.07 14.73 -13.38
CA ALA A 4 -13.99 13.60 -13.48
C ALA A 4 -14.60 13.34 -12.10
N VAL A 5 -15.93 13.28 -12.02
CA VAL A 5 -16.62 12.88 -10.80
C VAL A 5 -16.21 11.43 -10.50
N GLN A 6 -15.51 11.22 -9.39
CA GLN A 6 -15.17 9.87 -8.93
C GLN A 6 -16.37 9.29 -8.16
N GLU A 7 -16.75 8.05 -8.47
CA GLU A 7 -17.86 7.33 -7.83
C GLU A 7 -17.36 6.03 -7.17
N GLY A 8 -18.14 5.48 -6.23
CA GLY A 8 -17.83 4.21 -5.56
C GLY A 8 -16.59 4.30 -4.64
N PRO A 9 -15.89 3.17 -4.38
CA PRO A 9 -14.79 3.15 -3.43
C PRO A 9 -13.63 4.10 -3.76
N ARG A 10 -13.44 4.48 -5.03
CA ARG A 10 -12.43 5.46 -5.47
C ARG A 10 -12.74 6.88 -4.98
N ALA A 11 -14.01 7.20 -4.71
CA ALA A 11 -14.42 8.51 -4.23
C ALA A 11 -14.09 8.77 -2.75
N VAL A 12 -13.62 7.75 -2.03
CA VAL A 12 -13.36 7.81 -0.59
C VAL A 12 -11.86 7.68 -0.34
N LYS A 13 -11.30 8.62 0.42
CA LYS A 13 -9.91 8.55 0.90
C LYS A 13 -9.87 8.55 2.42
N MET A 14 -9.50 7.40 2.96
CA MET A 14 -9.38 7.14 4.40
C MET A 14 -7.94 7.37 4.89
N GLY A 15 -6.98 7.18 4.01
CA GLY A 15 -5.55 7.24 4.28
C GLY A 15 -4.74 6.69 3.11
N THR A 16 -3.45 6.51 3.32
CA THR A 16 -2.52 5.95 2.33
C THR A 16 -1.77 4.77 2.90
N ALA A 17 -1.61 3.71 2.12
CA ALA A 17 -0.81 2.57 2.55
C ALA A 17 0.69 2.89 2.46
N VAL A 18 1.46 2.54 3.50
CA VAL A 18 2.90 2.74 3.57
C VAL A 18 3.59 1.42 3.88
N VAL A 19 4.65 1.12 3.14
CA VAL A 19 5.39 -0.14 3.23
C VAL A 19 6.60 0.02 4.14
N LYS A 20 6.69 -0.81 5.19
CA LYS A 20 7.84 -0.96 6.08
C LYS A 20 8.81 -1.98 5.49
N ARG A 21 9.83 -1.49 4.77
CA ARG A 21 10.79 -2.35 4.03
C ARG A 21 11.47 -3.40 4.91
N ASN A 22 11.84 -3.06 6.14
CA ASN A 22 12.49 -3.96 7.09
C ASN A 22 11.61 -5.16 7.52
N LEU A 23 10.28 -5.05 7.37
CA LEU A 23 9.34 -6.13 7.68
C LEU A 23 8.88 -6.87 6.43
N CYS A 24 8.91 -6.23 5.26
CA CYS A 24 8.31 -6.77 4.05
C CYS A 24 9.11 -7.94 3.50
N LEU A 25 8.38 -8.99 3.07
CA LEU A 25 8.98 -10.24 2.63
C LEU A 25 9.88 -10.10 1.40
N THR A 26 9.62 -9.10 0.55
CA THR A 26 10.34 -8.89 -0.70
C THR A 26 11.70 -8.22 -0.53
N TRP A 27 11.95 -7.53 0.60
CA TRP A 27 13.28 -7.01 0.93
C TRP A 27 14.02 -7.97 1.86
N LYS A 28 15.35 -7.90 1.82
CA LYS A 28 16.23 -8.54 2.80
C LYS A 28 16.13 -7.83 4.15
N ALA A 29 16.14 -8.60 5.23
CA ALA A 29 16.23 -8.11 6.60
C ALA A 29 17.39 -8.81 7.32
N GLU A 30 17.82 -8.28 8.46
CA GLU A 30 18.97 -8.81 9.23
C GLU A 30 18.86 -10.33 9.51
N ALA A 31 17.65 -10.82 9.76
CA ALA A 31 17.38 -12.20 10.12
C ALA A 31 16.82 -13.07 8.97
N ARG A 32 16.68 -12.54 7.73
CA ARG A 32 15.94 -13.21 6.67
C ARG A 32 16.32 -12.74 5.26
N GLU A 33 16.52 -13.68 4.34
CA GLU A 33 16.64 -13.38 2.91
C GLU A 33 15.31 -12.94 2.28
N ALA A 34 15.40 -12.13 1.22
CA ALA A 34 14.25 -11.69 0.44
C ALA A 34 13.55 -12.89 -0.24
N ILE A 35 12.21 -12.91 -0.22
CA ILE A 35 11.41 -13.92 -0.92
C ILE A 35 10.29 -13.26 -1.72
N PRO A 36 9.86 -13.86 -2.86
CA PRO A 36 8.71 -13.35 -3.61
C PRO A 36 7.43 -13.32 -2.77
N CYS A 37 6.79 -12.16 -2.73
CA CYS A 37 5.50 -11.97 -2.07
C CYS A 37 4.70 -10.90 -2.83
N ARG A 38 3.42 -11.18 -3.10
CA ARG A 38 2.51 -10.26 -3.81
C ARG A 38 1.14 -10.14 -3.14
N THR A 39 1.05 -10.49 -1.85
CA THR A 39 -0.25 -10.59 -1.17
C THR A 39 -0.94 -9.23 -1.05
N CYS A 40 -0.21 -8.17 -0.75
CA CYS A 40 -0.77 -6.82 -0.69
C CYS A 40 -1.33 -6.35 -2.04
N TRP A 41 -0.60 -6.61 -3.13
CA TRP A 41 -1.04 -6.38 -4.50
C TRP A 41 -2.31 -7.17 -4.82
N ALA A 42 -2.32 -8.48 -4.53
CA ALA A 42 -3.46 -9.36 -4.83
C ALA A 42 -4.73 -9.05 -4.01
N ARG A 43 -4.57 -8.45 -2.83
CA ARG A 43 -5.68 -8.01 -1.97
C ARG A 43 -6.16 -6.60 -2.27
N CYS A 44 -5.41 -5.84 -3.05
CA CYS A 44 -5.79 -4.49 -3.44
C CYS A 44 -7.00 -4.55 -4.39
N PRO A 45 -8.04 -3.73 -4.19
CA PRO A 45 -9.14 -3.60 -5.16
C PRO A 45 -8.71 -2.88 -6.44
N PHE A 46 -7.53 -2.24 -6.45
CA PHE A 46 -6.97 -1.52 -7.58
C PHE A 46 -5.53 -1.99 -7.86
N PRO A 47 -5.32 -3.27 -8.22
CA PRO A 47 -3.99 -3.80 -8.53
C PRO A 47 -3.41 -3.05 -9.74
N ASP A 48 -2.09 -2.82 -9.73
CA ASP A 48 -1.33 -2.05 -10.73
C ASP A 48 -1.69 -0.55 -10.85
N GLU A 49 -2.79 -0.12 -10.24
CA GLU A 49 -3.16 1.29 -10.10
C GLU A 49 -2.72 1.86 -8.74
N ALA A 50 -3.14 1.25 -7.62
CA ALA A 50 -2.83 1.71 -6.27
C ALA A 50 -1.63 1.01 -5.64
N ILE A 51 -1.37 -0.26 -6.01
CA ILE A 51 -0.18 -1.00 -5.59
C ILE A 51 0.43 -1.63 -6.83
N ARG A 52 1.68 -1.31 -7.13
CA ARG A 52 2.46 -1.87 -8.24
C ARG A 52 3.56 -2.76 -7.70
N MET A 53 3.90 -3.81 -8.43
CA MET A 53 5.08 -4.62 -8.14
C MET A 53 6.22 -4.14 -9.05
N VAL A 54 7.21 -3.47 -8.47
CA VAL A 54 8.35 -2.89 -9.19
C VAL A 54 9.52 -3.86 -9.14
N GLU A 55 10.14 -4.13 -10.28
CA GLU A 55 11.29 -5.02 -10.38
C GLU A 55 12.47 -4.49 -9.57
N ASP A 56 13.17 -5.40 -8.89
CA ASP A 56 14.40 -5.06 -8.18
C ASP A 56 15.56 -4.94 -9.19
N PRO A 57 16.24 -3.78 -9.30
CA PRO A 57 17.37 -3.61 -10.21
C PRO A 57 18.55 -4.55 -9.91
N GLU A 58 18.63 -5.09 -8.69
CA GLU A 58 19.67 -6.06 -8.30
C GLU A 58 19.28 -7.52 -8.62
N GLY A 59 18.09 -7.74 -9.20
CA GLY A 59 17.61 -9.07 -9.60
C GLY A 59 16.91 -9.86 -8.49
N GLY A 60 16.62 -9.23 -7.35
CA GLY A 60 15.80 -9.80 -6.28
C GLY A 60 14.30 -9.79 -6.58
N PRO A 61 13.46 -10.16 -5.59
CA PRO A 61 12.01 -10.18 -5.75
C PRO A 61 11.45 -8.77 -5.98
N ALA A 62 10.48 -8.65 -6.88
CA ALA A 62 9.76 -7.39 -7.09
C ALA A 62 9.13 -6.87 -5.78
N HIS A 63 9.14 -5.55 -5.62
CA HIS A 63 8.72 -4.87 -4.40
C HIS A 63 7.40 -4.13 -4.59
N PRO A 64 6.52 -4.08 -3.57
CA PRO A 64 5.32 -3.28 -3.64
C PRO A 64 5.64 -1.78 -3.52
N GLU A 65 5.15 -0.99 -4.46
CA GLU A 65 5.08 0.47 -4.39
C GLU A 65 3.62 0.93 -4.37
N VAL A 66 3.32 1.91 -3.51
CA VAL A 66 1.96 2.43 -3.34
C VAL A 66 1.82 3.76 -4.06
N GLU A 67 0.82 3.85 -4.94
CA GLU A 67 0.41 5.11 -5.56
C GLU A 67 -0.56 5.84 -4.64
N ALA A 68 -0.09 6.92 -4.00
CA ALA A 68 -0.86 7.63 -2.98
C ALA A 68 -2.15 8.24 -3.51
N GLU A 69 -2.16 8.68 -4.78
CA GLU A 69 -3.33 9.32 -5.39
C GLU A 69 -4.47 8.34 -5.70
N VAL A 70 -4.15 7.06 -5.87
CA VAL A 70 -5.16 6.01 -6.14
C VAL A 70 -5.48 5.21 -4.87
N CYS A 71 -4.54 5.09 -3.94
CA CYS A 71 -4.75 4.40 -2.68
C CYS A 71 -5.85 5.08 -1.86
N THR A 72 -6.91 4.34 -1.57
CA THR A 72 -8.04 4.83 -0.78
C THR A 72 -7.84 4.65 0.73
N GLY A 73 -6.81 3.91 1.15
CA GLY A 73 -6.58 3.59 2.55
C GLY A 73 -7.52 2.53 3.13
N CYS A 74 -8.16 1.71 2.30
CA CYS A 74 -9.15 0.70 2.74
C CYS A 74 -8.61 -0.40 3.66
N GLY A 75 -7.29 -0.59 3.78
CA GLY A 75 -6.67 -1.51 4.75
C GLY A 75 -6.67 -2.99 4.37
N LEU A 76 -7.22 -3.39 3.22
CA LEU A 76 -7.23 -4.80 2.78
C LEU A 76 -5.82 -5.39 2.60
N CYS A 77 -4.86 -4.57 2.16
CA CYS A 77 -3.47 -4.97 2.03
C CYS A 77 -2.79 -5.21 3.39
N THR A 78 -3.09 -4.37 4.38
CA THR A 78 -2.64 -4.51 5.77
C THR A 78 -3.16 -5.81 6.37
N PHE A 79 -4.47 -6.05 6.27
CA PHE A 79 -5.11 -7.27 6.78
C PHE A 79 -4.61 -8.54 6.10
N GLY A 80 -4.33 -8.46 4.80
CA GLY A 80 -3.81 -9.59 4.02
C GLY A 80 -2.31 -9.87 4.22
N CYS A 81 -1.57 -8.99 4.87
CA CYS A 81 -0.12 -9.13 5.00
C CYS A 81 0.21 -10.40 5.82
N PRO A 82 1.04 -11.33 5.31
CA PRO A 82 1.32 -12.60 5.99
C PRO A 82 2.39 -12.48 7.09
N THR A 83 2.98 -11.29 7.28
CA THR A 83 4.00 -11.06 8.32
C THR A 83 3.34 -10.95 9.69
N PRO A 84 4.01 -11.35 10.79
CA PRO A 84 3.45 -11.23 12.14
C PRO A 84 3.03 -9.80 12.50
N ASP A 85 3.91 -8.84 12.21
CA ASP A 85 3.60 -7.42 12.18
C ASP A 85 3.40 -7.00 10.72
N PRO A 86 2.26 -6.42 10.32
CA PRO A 86 2.01 -6.05 8.93
C PRO A 86 3.09 -5.14 8.37
N ALA A 87 3.73 -5.59 7.29
CA ALA A 87 4.76 -4.85 6.59
C ALA A 87 4.22 -3.73 5.69
N ILE A 88 2.91 -3.63 5.55
CA ILE A 88 2.20 -2.53 4.91
C ILE A 88 1.10 -2.08 5.87
N VAL A 89 1.04 -0.79 6.19
CA VAL A 89 0.11 -0.21 7.17
C VAL A 89 -0.58 1.00 6.56
N ILE A 90 -1.76 1.38 7.07
CA ILE A 90 -2.45 2.58 6.62
C ILE A 90 -2.04 3.75 7.51
N GLU A 91 -1.50 4.79 6.89
CA GLU A 91 -1.37 6.09 7.51
C GLU A 91 -2.65 6.89 7.24
N PRO A 92 -3.39 7.29 8.29
CA PRO A 92 -4.62 8.05 8.11
C PRO A 92 -4.30 9.42 7.52
N GLU A 93 -5.13 9.86 6.59
CA GLU A 93 -5.06 11.24 6.12
C GLU A 93 -5.53 12.14 7.26
N ARG A 94 -4.70 13.09 7.72
CA ARG A 94 -5.14 14.09 8.69
C ARG A 94 -6.24 14.91 8.05
N GLN A 95 -7.49 14.57 8.35
CA GLN A 95 -8.60 15.46 8.05
C GLN A 95 -8.50 16.62 9.05
N GLU A 96 -8.27 17.83 8.56
CA GLU A 96 -8.44 19.04 9.37
C GLU A 96 -9.91 19.04 9.80
N ASP A 97 -10.18 18.75 11.09
CA ASP A 97 -11.53 18.76 11.59
C ASP A 97 -12.06 20.20 11.48
N PRO A 98 -13.11 20.46 10.68
CA PRO A 98 -13.68 21.81 10.53
C PRO A 98 -14.21 22.39 11.84
N ARG A 99 -14.25 21.61 12.94
CA ARG A 99 -14.58 22.03 14.31
C ARG A 99 -13.36 22.32 15.18
N SER A 100 -12.14 22.13 14.67
CA SER A 100 -10.90 22.46 15.40
C SER A 100 -10.49 23.94 15.26
N ALA A 101 -11.36 24.77 14.67
CA ALA A 101 -11.22 26.23 14.58
C ALA A 101 -12.11 26.94 15.61
#